data_AF-A0A268TSQ2-F1
#
_entry.id   AF-A0A268TSQ2-F1
#
_cell.length_a   1.000
_cell.length_b   1.000
_cell.length_c   1.000
_cell.angle_alpha   90.00
_cell.angle_beta   90.00
_cell.angle_gamma   90.00
#
_symmetry.space_group_name_H-M   'P 1'
#
loop_
_entity.id
_entity.type
_entity.pdbx_description
1 polymer ?
#
loop_
_entity_poly.entity_id
_entity_poly.type
_entity_poly.pdbx_seq_one_letter_code
_entity_poly.pdbx_strand_id
1 'polypeptide(L)'
;MSDTPIHRSQERLSAVLNLLVCLLFIFSSSRYSSQGLVPVFFLILLCFWIFGRITWTRVPKGVQWIAYFFLAVFLTILPNLFVNGGFAYDRFRSFNLPISYAMGAGILVLMVGLSVRLRLQMIFYAICLGAYVNGVIGFVQKNILDLGRVDGFAGIFEFADLSAAIGLCVWAYYLKQEIALKERIIFGFGFILSVLTIIYTESRGIMIAFFVACVGIFCLILMCQDKNAMVCKNSVVCKKSVIWKRAAVLLLACLAVLALAPKVKASLLRFHEAKTDIKKYEQYLDVAPESIAAMPMASPDNPLLADNSIGLRFQMWRESWNAFKISPIIGLNPKSLCELKYPSGEYQRRDCYQRLHSEVFNTLARKGILGLIALVGVWLSVGIFFLKGIKKASERLQLLGACVFGVLILYIIGGIGNEPMSAFVEGNFFLLFVGIFVSLAIEDKRHNQGGQKFRA
;
A
#
# COMPACT_ATOMS: atom_id res chain seq x y z
N MET A 1 -25.67 32.71 -10.52
CA MET A 1 -25.03 31.38 -10.60
C MET A 1 -26.12 30.38 -10.20
N SER A 2 -26.73 29.73 -11.19
CA SER A 2 -28.06 29.10 -11.06
C SER A 2 -28.03 27.82 -10.23
N ASP A 3 -28.93 27.76 -9.24
CA ASP A 3 -29.10 26.71 -8.26
C ASP A 3 -29.86 25.51 -8.90
N THR A 4 -29.22 24.86 -9.88
CA THR A 4 -29.83 23.72 -10.59
C THR A 4 -29.76 22.45 -9.73
N PRO A 5 -30.78 21.57 -9.75
CA PRO A 5 -30.84 20.37 -8.92
C PRO A 5 -29.65 19.40 -9.13
N ILE A 6 -29.00 19.48 -10.30
CA ILE A 6 -27.79 18.71 -10.64
C ILE A 6 -26.57 19.19 -9.84
N HIS A 7 -26.43 20.50 -9.61
CA HIS A 7 -25.30 21.02 -8.82
C HIS A 7 -25.41 20.58 -7.36
N ARG A 8 -26.63 20.64 -6.79
CA ARG A 8 -26.91 20.24 -5.41
C ARG A 8 -26.68 18.74 -5.17
N SER A 9 -26.98 17.86 -6.14
CA SER A 9 -26.72 16.42 -6.01
C SER A 9 -25.22 16.10 -6.05
N GLN A 10 -24.44 16.79 -6.89
CA GLN A 10 -22.99 16.62 -6.98
C GLN A 10 -22.25 17.13 -5.72
N GLU A 11 -22.73 18.20 -5.10
CA GLU A 11 -22.21 18.69 -3.82
C GLU A 11 -22.46 17.70 -2.67
N ARG A 12 -23.66 17.13 -2.59
CA ARG A 12 -24.00 16.09 -1.59
C ARG A 12 -23.12 14.85 -1.75
N LEU A 13 -22.95 14.36 -2.99
CA LEU A 13 -22.06 13.25 -3.29
C LEU A 13 -20.62 13.56 -2.83
N SER A 14 -20.12 14.74 -3.18
CA SER A 14 -18.78 15.18 -2.79
C SER A 14 -18.63 15.25 -1.27
N ALA A 15 -19.63 15.76 -0.54
CA ALA A 15 -19.60 15.81 0.92
C ALA A 15 -19.55 14.41 1.56
N VAL A 16 -20.41 13.49 1.11
CA VAL A 16 -20.43 12.09 1.58
C VAL A 16 -19.08 11.41 1.31
N LEU A 17 -18.55 11.56 0.11
CA LEU A 17 -17.26 10.95 -0.25
C LEU A 17 -16.10 11.57 0.54
N ASN A 18 -16.08 12.88 0.77
CA ASN A 18 -15.07 13.50 1.63
C ASN A 18 -15.10 12.92 3.05
N LEU A 19 -16.30 12.73 3.63
CA LEU A 19 -16.44 12.11 4.95
C LEU A 19 -15.90 10.68 4.95
N LEU A 20 -16.33 9.85 3.99
CA LEU A 20 -15.87 8.46 3.88
C LEU A 20 -14.35 8.35 3.69
N VAL A 21 -13.76 9.24 2.89
CA VAL A 21 -12.30 9.31 2.71
C VAL A 21 -11.60 9.69 4.02
N CYS A 22 -12.15 10.64 4.79
CA CYS A 22 -11.57 10.99 6.09
C CYS A 22 -11.65 9.81 7.07
N LEU A 23 -12.79 9.11 7.11
CA LEU A 23 -12.98 7.92 7.95
C LEU A 23 -12.02 6.79 7.57
N LEU A 24 -11.75 6.57 6.27
CA LEU A 24 -10.77 5.58 5.81
C LEU A 24 -9.40 5.77 6.46
N PHE A 25 -8.89 7.00 6.51
CA PHE A 25 -7.56 7.27 7.05
C PHE A 25 -7.54 7.26 8.58
N ILE A 26 -8.57 7.82 9.23
CA ILE A 26 -8.68 7.86 10.70
C ILE A 26 -8.80 6.45 11.27
N PHE A 27 -9.61 5.58 10.65
CA PHE A 27 -9.83 4.21 11.08
C PHE A 27 -8.93 3.18 10.39
N SER A 28 -7.79 3.62 9.86
CA SER A 28 -6.82 2.74 9.19
C SER A 28 -6.30 1.61 10.08
N SER A 29 -6.34 1.76 11.41
CA SER A 29 -6.03 0.69 12.35
C SER A 29 -7.05 -0.47 12.34
N SER A 30 -8.30 -0.22 11.96
CA SER A 30 -9.33 -1.25 11.97
C SER A 30 -9.29 -2.13 10.70
N ARG A 31 -9.24 -3.46 10.87
CA ARG A 31 -9.31 -4.45 9.78
C ARG A 31 -10.48 -4.20 8.82
N TYR A 32 -11.62 -3.80 9.38
CA TYR A 32 -12.87 -3.66 8.64
C TYR A 32 -12.96 -2.36 7.82
N SER A 33 -12.07 -1.39 8.09
CA SER A 33 -12.12 -0.08 7.44
C SER A 33 -11.98 -0.21 5.93
N SER A 34 -10.82 -0.66 5.41
CA SER A 34 -10.59 -0.75 3.97
C SER A 34 -11.43 -1.84 3.31
N GLN A 35 -11.64 -2.98 3.99
CA GLN A 35 -12.39 -4.12 3.46
C GLN A 35 -13.87 -3.77 3.24
N GLY A 36 -14.49 -3.11 4.21
CA GLY A 36 -15.90 -2.70 4.12
C GLY A 36 -16.08 -1.46 3.24
N LEU A 37 -15.11 -0.55 3.21
CA LEU A 37 -15.27 0.71 2.47
C LEU A 37 -15.22 0.52 0.95
N VAL A 38 -14.45 -0.42 0.39
CA VAL A 38 -14.45 -0.65 -1.07
C VAL A 38 -15.85 -0.91 -1.65
N PRO A 39 -16.61 -1.92 -1.18
CA PRO A 39 -17.95 -2.17 -1.70
C PRO A 39 -18.90 -0.99 -1.42
N VAL A 40 -18.78 -0.34 -0.26
CA VAL A 40 -19.60 0.84 0.08
C VAL A 40 -19.34 2.01 -0.89
N PHE A 41 -18.08 2.33 -1.16
CA PHE A 41 -17.69 3.34 -2.14
C PHE A 41 -18.24 3.01 -3.52
N PHE A 42 -18.06 1.76 -3.96
CA PHE A 42 -18.53 1.31 -5.27
C PHE A 42 -20.05 1.44 -5.39
N LEU A 43 -20.81 0.95 -4.41
CA LEU A 43 -22.27 1.01 -4.42
C LEU A 43 -22.79 2.45 -4.37
N ILE A 44 -22.22 3.31 -3.53
CA ILE A 44 -22.63 4.73 -3.47
C ILE A 44 -22.39 5.39 -4.83
N LEU A 45 -21.20 5.25 -5.41
CA LEU A 45 -20.88 5.81 -6.72
C LEU A 45 -21.78 5.25 -7.83
N LEU A 46 -22.07 3.95 -7.80
CA LEU A 46 -22.92 3.28 -8.77
C LEU A 46 -24.37 3.75 -8.67
N CYS A 47 -24.93 3.82 -7.46
CA CYS A 47 -26.27 4.35 -7.21
C CYS A 47 -26.37 5.80 -7.68
N PHE A 48 -25.37 6.64 -7.37
CA PHE A 48 -25.35 8.02 -7.83
C PHE A 48 -25.22 8.14 -9.35
N TRP A 49 -24.51 7.23 -10.01
CA TRP A 49 -24.43 7.21 -11.47
C TRP A 49 -25.77 6.82 -12.11
N ILE A 50 -26.42 5.77 -11.60
CA ILE A 50 -27.70 5.27 -12.13
C ILE A 50 -28.84 6.27 -11.88
N PHE A 51 -28.94 6.81 -10.66
CA PHE A 51 -30.10 7.62 -10.25
C PHE A 51 -29.85 9.14 -10.32
N GLY A 52 -28.59 9.59 -10.28
CA GLY A 52 -28.25 11.00 -10.07
C GLY A 52 -28.41 11.91 -11.30
N ARG A 53 -28.69 11.35 -12.50
CA ARG A 53 -28.76 12.09 -13.78
C ARG A 53 -27.58 13.07 -13.97
N ILE A 54 -26.37 12.65 -13.57
CA ILE A 54 -25.15 13.47 -13.61
C ILE A 54 -24.51 13.39 -15.00
N THR A 55 -23.91 14.48 -15.46
CA THR A 55 -23.16 14.52 -16.71
C THR A 55 -21.87 13.72 -16.61
N TRP A 56 -21.76 12.68 -17.45
CA TRP A 56 -20.57 11.84 -17.51
C TRP A 56 -19.44 12.55 -18.26
N THR A 57 -18.29 12.68 -17.61
CA THR A 57 -17.10 13.26 -18.24
C THR A 57 -16.18 12.19 -18.81
N ARG A 58 -15.49 12.51 -19.90
CA ARG A 58 -14.54 11.58 -20.54
C ARG A 58 -13.38 11.25 -19.60
N VAL A 59 -13.19 9.96 -19.35
CA VAL A 59 -12.09 9.45 -18.54
C VAL A 59 -10.78 9.52 -19.35
N PRO A 60 -9.70 10.12 -18.81
CA PRO A 60 -8.41 10.22 -19.52
C PRO A 60 -7.75 8.86 -19.73
N LYS A 61 -7.02 8.69 -20.85
CA LYS A 61 -6.30 7.44 -21.18
C LYS A 61 -5.42 6.90 -20.04
N GLY A 62 -4.73 7.78 -19.30
CA GLY A 62 -3.89 7.36 -18.19
C GLY A 62 -4.67 6.68 -17.05
N VAL A 63 -5.91 7.12 -16.80
CA VAL A 63 -6.79 6.52 -15.80
C VAL A 63 -7.37 5.20 -16.31
N GLN A 64 -7.69 5.13 -17.61
CA GLN A 64 -8.16 3.90 -18.26
C GLN A 64 -7.12 2.77 -18.15
N TRP A 65 -5.84 3.07 -18.34
CA TRP A 65 -4.76 2.08 -18.17
C TRP A 65 -4.72 1.50 -16.76
N ILE A 66 -4.84 2.34 -15.72
CA ILE A 66 -4.87 1.85 -14.33
C ILE A 66 -6.08 0.94 -14.13
N ALA A 67 -7.26 1.34 -14.61
CA ALA A 67 -8.47 0.54 -14.51
C ALA A 67 -8.35 -0.80 -15.28
N TYR A 68 -7.73 -0.81 -16.46
CA TYR A 68 -7.50 -2.04 -17.22
C TYR A 68 -6.55 -3.00 -16.50
N PHE A 69 -5.50 -2.51 -15.85
CA PHE A 69 -4.61 -3.38 -15.08
C PHE A 69 -5.25 -3.88 -13.77
N PHE A 70 -6.08 -3.08 -13.10
CA PHE A 70 -6.91 -3.59 -12.02
C PHE A 70 -7.84 -4.71 -12.49
N LEU A 71 -8.51 -4.53 -13.63
CA LEU A 71 -9.36 -5.57 -14.22
C LEU A 71 -8.53 -6.79 -14.65
N ALA A 72 -7.32 -6.60 -15.18
CA ALA A 72 -6.42 -7.69 -15.54
C ALA A 72 -6.05 -8.54 -14.31
N VAL A 73 -5.77 -7.91 -13.16
CA VAL A 73 -5.54 -8.64 -11.90
C VAL A 73 -6.75 -9.49 -11.53
N PHE A 74 -7.98 -8.97 -11.69
CA PHE A 74 -9.19 -9.75 -11.50
C PHE A 74 -9.28 -10.94 -12.47
N LEU A 75 -9.06 -10.69 -13.77
CA LEU A 75 -9.19 -11.72 -14.82
C LEU A 75 -8.19 -12.86 -14.66
N THR A 76 -7.01 -12.62 -14.06
CA THR A 76 -5.99 -13.66 -13.86
C THR A 76 -6.43 -14.81 -12.95
N ILE A 77 -7.46 -14.64 -12.11
CA ILE A 77 -7.95 -15.73 -11.26
C ILE A 77 -8.87 -16.71 -12.01
N LEU A 78 -9.49 -16.27 -13.10
CA LEU A 78 -10.54 -17.03 -13.79
C LEU A 78 -10.02 -18.36 -14.35
N PRO A 79 -8.87 -18.44 -15.06
CA PRO A 79 -8.41 -19.71 -15.59
C PRO A 79 -8.18 -20.77 -14.49
N ASN A 80 -7.57 -20.37 -13.37
CA ASN A 80 -7.25 -21.29 -12.27
C ASN A 80 -8.47 -21.86 -11.56
N LEU A 81 -9.59 -21.15 -11.63
CA LEU A 81 -10.84 -21.60 -11.05
C LEU A 81 -11.39 -22.86 -11.75
N PHE A 82 -11.18 -22.97 -13.05
CA PHE A 82 -11.74 -24.07 -13.86
C PHE A 82 -10.79 -25.26 -14.01
N VAL A 83 -9.54 -25.13 -13.57
CA VAL A 83 -8.54 -26.21 -13.61
C VAL A 83 -8.62 -27.08 -12.33
N ASN A 84 -8.45 -28.40 -12.47
CA ASN A 84 -8.36 -29.39 -11.37
C ASN A 84 -9.46 -29.29 -10.29
N GLY A 85 -10.69 -28.94 -10.68
CA GLY A 85 -11.81 -28.77 -9.75
C GLY A 85 -11.63 -27.60 -8.76
N GLY A 86 -10.85 -26.59 -9.14
CA GLY A 86 -10.56 -25.41 -8.33
C GLY A 86 -11.82 -24.70 -7.82
N PHE A 87 -12.87 -24.60 -8.64
CA PHE A 87 -14.13 -23.96 -8.28
C PHE A 87 -14.84 -24.65 -7.11
N ALA A 88 -15.00 -25.97 -7.20
CA ALA A 88 -15.67 -26.78 -6.17
C ALA A 88 -14.91 -26.74 -4.84
N TYR A 89 -13.58 -26.67 -4.92
CA TYR A 89 -12.74 -26.50 -3.75
C TYR A 89 -12.87 -25.08 -3.19
N ASP A 90 -12.68 -24.06 -3.99
CA ASP A 90 -12.49 -22.71 -3.47
C ASP A 90 -13.79 -22.05 -2.97
N ARG A 91 -14.98 -22.44 -3.49
CA ARG A 91 -16.29 -21.88 -3.13
C ARG A 91 -16.28 -20.34 -3.04
N PHE A 92 -15.68 -19.69 -4.04
CA PHE A 92 -15.50 -18.24 -4.16
C PHE A 92 -14.52 -17.56 -3.20
N ARG A 93 -13.84 -18.27 -2.29
CA ARG A 93 -12.93 -17.63 -1.33
C ARG A 93 -11.77 -16.89 -2.01
N SER A 94 -11.24 -17.42 -3.11
CA SER A 94 -10.19 -16.79 -3.91
C SER A 94 -10.67 -15.58 -4.70
N PHE A 95 -11.99 -15.31 -4.75
CA PHE A 95 -12.51 -14.09 -5.37
C PHE A 95 -12.49 -12.88 -4.45
N ASN A 96 -12.40 -13.05 -3.12
CA ASN A 96 -12.55 -11.96 -2.16
C ASN A 96 -11.69 -10.74 -2.53
N LEU A 97 -10.40 -10.93 -2.78
CA LEU A 97 -9.51 -9.83 -3.16
C LEU A 97 -9.57 -9.47 -4.66
N PRO A 98 -9.55 -10.42 -5.62
CA PRO A 98 -9.71 -10.09 -7.04
C PRO A 98 -10.98 -9.25 -7.34
N ILE A 99 -12.10 -9.53 -6.69
CA ILE A 99 -13.34 -8.71 -6.83
C ILE A 99 -13.08 -7.27 -6.40
N SER A 100 -12.33 -7.06 -5.31
CA SER A 100 -11.94 -5.71 -4.89
C SER A 100 -11.19 -4.97 -5.98
N TYR A 101 -10.32 -5.62 -6.76
CA TYR A 101 -9.66 -4.97 -7.90
C TYR A 101 -10.65 -4.56 -9.00
N ALA A 102 -11.63 -5.40 -9.33
CA ALA A 102 -12.70 -5.04 -10.27
C ALA A 102 -13.54 -3.87 -9.75
N MET A 103 -13.91 -3.88 -8.46
CA MET A 103 -14.58 -2.77 -7.79
C MET A 103 -13.70 -1.52 -7.79
N GLY A 104 -12.40 -1.63 -7.53
CA GLY A 104 -11.43 -0.54 -7.57
C GLY A 104 -11.33 0.09 -8.96
N ALA A 105 -11.37 -0.70 -10.02
CA ALA A 105 -11.45 -0.20 -11.40
C ALA A 105 -12.74 0.60 -11.62
N GLY A 106 -13.87 0.07 -11.14
CA GLY A 106 -15.17 0.75 -11.18
C GLY A 106 -15.17 2.07 -10.40
N ILE A 107 -14.70 2.07 -9.15
CA ILE A 107 -14.55 3.25 -8.30
C ILE A 107 -13.71 4.31 -9.01
N LEU A 108 -12.55 3.93 -9.55
CA LEU A 108 -11.66 4.86 -10.24
C LEU A 108 -12.34 5.53 -11.45
N VAL A 109 -13.02 4.73 -12.28
CA VAL A 109 -13.74 5.22 -13.47
C VAL A 109 -14.91 6.11 -13.07
N LEU A 110 -15.69 5.71 -12.06
CA LEU A 110 -16.84 6.46 -11.56
C LEU A 110 -16.42 7.78 -10.89
N MET A 111 -15.39 7.78 -10.04
CA MET A 111 -14.89 8.99 -9.37
C MET A 111 -14.45 10.05 -10.38
N VAL A 112 -13.74 9.64 -11.44
CA VAL A 112 -13.28 10.54 -12.50
C VAL A 112 -14.41 10.94 -13.45
N GLY A 113 -15.26 9.99 -13.84
CA GLY A 113 -16.39 10.19 -14.74
C GLY A 113 -17.43 11.15 -14.17
N LEU A 114 -17.83 10.94 -12.91
CA LEU A 114 -18.78 11.79 -12.16
C LEU A 114 -18.17 13.11 -11.68
N SER A 115 -16.88 13.35 -11.91
CA SER A 115 -16.20 14.60 -11.52
C SER A 115 -16.36 14.93 -10.04
N VAL A 116 -16.13 13.93 -9.18
CA VAL A 116 -16.18 14.10 -7.73
C VAL A 116 -15.15 15.15 -7.29
N ARG A 117 -15.57 16.07 -6.41
CA ARG A 117 -14.71 17.11 -5.85
C ARG A 117 -14.27 16.73 -4.44
N LEU A 118 -12.96 16.57 -4.25
CA LEU A 118 -12.40 16.18 -2.95
C LEU A 118 -11.58 17.34 -2.36
N ARG A 119 -11.80 17.63 -1.07
CA ARG A 119 -11.10 18.73 -0.41
C ARG A 119 -9.74 18.24 0.10
N LEU A 120 -8.70 18.54 -0.68
CA LEU A 120 -7.31 18.17 -0.39
C LEU A 120 -6.89 18.43 1.06
N GLN A 121 -7.19 19.62 1.60
CA GLN A 121 -6.81 19.98 2.98
C GLN A 121 -7.46 19.04 4.01
N MET A 122 -8.77 18.80 3.93
CA MET A 122 -9.47 17.92 4.87
C MET A 122 -8.88 16.50 4.86
N ILE A 123 -8.54 16.00 3.67
CA ILE A 123 -7.92 14.68 3.50
C ILE A 123 -6.56 14.61 4.18
N PHE A 124 -5.68 15.60 3.98
CA PHE A 124 -4.35 15.61 4.62
C PHE A 124 -4.43 15.76 6.14
N TYR A 125 -5.37 16.55 6.66
CA TYR A 125 -5.63 16.61 8.11
C TYR A 125 -6.17 15.29 8.65
N ALA A 126 -7.03 14.58 7.91
CA ALA A 126 -7.51 13.25 8.29
C ALA A 126 -6.40 12.19 8.25
N ILE A 127 -5.51 12.23 7.24
CA ILE A 127 -4.30 11.40 7.18
C ILE A 127 -3.42 11.68 8.41
N CYS A 128 -3.18 12.95 8.73
CA CYS A 128 -2.40 13.31 9.90
C CYS A 128 -3.05 12.81 11.20
N LEU A 129 -4.36 13.02 11.37
CA LEU A 129 -5.13 12.50 12.51
C LEU A 129 -5.06 10.96 12.60
N GLY A 130 -5.11 10.25 11.47
CA GLY A 130 -4.88 8.81 11.41
C GLY A 130 -3.49 8.42 11.93
N ALA A 131 -2.46 9.20 11.61
CA ALA A 131 -1.12 8.99 12.17
C ALA A 131 -1.09 9.16 13.71
N TYR A 132 -1.81 10.14 14.24
CA TYR A 132 -1.96 10.32 15.69
C TYR A 132 -2.66 9.12 16.33
N VAL A 133 -3.80 8.70 15.77
CA VAL A 133 -4.59 7.57 16.27
C VAL A 133 -3.74 6.30 16.28
N ASN A 134 -3.06 5.98 15.18
CA ASN A 134 -2.20 4.80 15.09
C ASN A 134 -0.99 4.89 16.02
N GLY A 135 -0.42 6.09 16.19
CA GLY A 135 0.62 6.40 17.17
C GLY A 135 0.20 6.06 18.61
N VAL A 136 -0.95 6.58 19.02
CA VAL A 136 -1.51 6.37 20.36
C VAL A 136 -1.86 4.90 20.58
N ILE A 137 -2.55 4.25 19.63
CA ILE A 137 -2.87 2.82 19.71
C ILE A 137 -1.59 2.01 19.88
N GLY A 138 -0.57 2.27 19.06
CA GLY A 138 0.70 1.57 19.14
C GLY A 138 1.43 1.78 20.47
N PHE A 139 1.41 3.01 20.98
CA PHE A 139 2.00 3.33 22.27
C PHE A 139 1.31 2.60 23.42
N VAL A 140 -0.03 2.63 23.45
CA VAL A 140 -0.86 1.96 24.48
C VAL A 140 -0.62 0.45 24.43
N GLN A 141 -0.71 -0.16 23.25
CA GLN A 141 -0.51 -1.60 23.09
C GLN A 141 0.88 -2.05 23.55
N LYS A 142 1.95 -1.32 23.22
CA LYS A 142 3.32 -1.71 23.60
C LYS A 142 3.65 -1.40 25.06
N ASN A 143 3.27 -0.23 25.57
CA ASN A 143 3.78 0.27 26.86
C ASN A 143 2.83 0.02 28.02
N ILE A 144 1.51 0.06 27.77
CA ILE A 144 0.49 -0.10 28.82
C ILE A 144 0.02 -1.55 28.87
N LEU A 145 -0.27 -2.15 27.72
CA LEU A 145 -0.74 -3.54 27.62
C LEU A 145 0.39 -4.56 27.54
N ASP A 146 1.65 -4.11 27.50
CA ASP A 146 2.87 -4.92 27.41
C ASP A 146 2.86 -5.99 26.29
N LEU A 147 2.19 -5.68 25.17
CA LEU A 147 2.14 -6.58 24.04
C LEU A 147 3.52 -6.65 23.36
N GLY A 148 4.02 -7.87 23.13
CA GLY A 148 5.32 -8.09 22.48
C GLY A 148 5.41 -7.45 21.10
N ARG A 149 4.36 -7.58 20.26
CA ARG A 149 4.24 -6.90 18.97
C ARG A 149 2.87 -6.23 18.88
N VAL A 150 2.86 -5.05 18.29
CA VAL A 150 1.65 -4.23 18.14
C VAL A 150 0.93 -4.58 16.84
N ASP A 151 -0.40 -4.77 16.91
CA ASP A 151 -1.25 -5.21 15.80
C ASP A 151 -2.36 -4.22 15.41
N GLY A 152 -2.56 -3.19 16.22
CA GLY A 152 -3.53 -2.12 16.00
C GLY A 152 -4.96 -2.56 15.71
N PHE A 153 -5.38 -3.77 16.08
CA PHE A 153 -6.69 -4.38 15.74
C PHE A 153 -6.87 -4.85 14.27
N ALA A 154 -5.85 -4.70 13.41
CA ALA A 154 -5.88 -5.21 12.03
C ALA A 154 -5.07 -6.49 11.86
N GLY A 155 -3.97 -6.61 12.59
CA GLY A 155 -2.88 -7.57 12.34
C GLY A 155 -1.56 -6.82 12.22
N ILE A 156 -0.46 -7.47 12.61
CA ILE A 156 0.82 -6.80 12.78
C ILE A 156 1.35 -6.21 11.46
N PHE A 157 1.20 -6.95 10.36
CA PHE A 157 1.65 -6.50 9.05
C PHE A 157 0.70 -5.45 8.47
N GLU A 158 -0.61 -5.72 8.55
CA GLU A 158 -1.66 -4.81 8.11
C GLU A 158 -1.51 -3.42 8.77
N PHE A 159 -1.36 -3.39 10.10
CA PHE A 159 -1.24 -2.15 10.85
C PHE A 159 0.06 -1.39 10.55
N ALA A 160 1.16 -2.13 10.36
CA ALA A 160 2.45 -1.55 9.99
C ALA A 160 2.42 -0.93 8.58
N ASP A 161 1.88 -1.65 7.58
CA ASP A 161 1.81 -1.21 6.19
C ASP A 161 0.91 0.04 6.05
N LEU A 162 -0.25 0.05 6.71
CA LEU A 162 -1.17 1.20 6.68
C LEU A 162 -0.60 2.41 7.41
N SER A 163 0.03 2.21 8.57
CA SER A 163 0.71 3.29 9.31
C SER A 163 1.90 3.85 8.54
N ALA A 164 2.64 3.00 7.83
CA ALA A 164 3.71 3.40 6.93
C ALA A 164 3.18 4.22 5.74
N ALA A 165 2.11 3.78 5.09
CA ALA A 165 1.51 4.52 3.97
C ALA A 165 1.02 5.92 4.39
N ILE A 166 0.35 6.01 5.54
CA ILE A 166 -0.07 7.29 6.13
C ILE A 166 1.14 8.16 6.50
N GLY A 167 2.14 7.58 7.17
CA GLY A 167 3.37 8.28 7.56
C GLY A 167 4.12 8.85 6.36
N LEU A 168 4.15 8.16 5.22
CA LEU A 168 4.75 8.66 3.98
C LEU A 168 4.00 9.86 3.40
N CYS A 169 2.67 9.89 3.51
CA CYS A 169 1.87 11.05 3.10
C CYS A 169 2.11 12.25 4.02
N VAL A 170 2.19 12.01 5.34
CA VAL A 170 2.54 13.04 6.34
C VAL A 170 3.95 13.59 6.08
N TRP A 171 4.92 12.72 5.77
CA TRP A 171 6.28 13.11 5.40
C TRP A 171 6.33 13.98 4.14
N ALA A 172 5.63 13.56 3.08
CA ALA A 172 5.55 14.33 1.85
C ALA A 172 4.92 15.71 2.09
N TYR A 173 3.89 15.79 2.94
CA TYR A 173 3.28 17.06 3.34
C TYR A 173 4.25 17.92 4.15
N TYR A 174 4.95 17.38 5.14
CA TYR A 174 5.93 18.10 5.97
C TYR A 174 7.05 18.75 5.14
N LEU A 175 7.49 18.08 4.06
CA LEU A 175 8.53 18.56 3.16
C LEU A 175 8.06 19.65 2.18
N LYS A 176 6.77 19.95 2.11
CA LYS A 176 6.22 21.01 1.27
C LYS A 176 6.85 22.38 1.64
N GLN A 177 7.11 23.23 0.63
CA GLN A 177 7.87 24.47 0.84
C GLN A 177 7.08 25.49 1.66
N GLU A 178 5.87 25.80 1.19
CA GLU A 178 4.98 26.81 1.76
C GLU A 178 3.96 26.16 2.71
N ILE A 179 4.36 26.07 3.98
CA ILE A 179 3.55 25.56 5.08
C ILE A 179 3.73 26.49 6.27
N ALA A 180 2.63 26.80 6.96
CA ALA A 180 2.67 27.52 8.24
C ALA A 180 3.45 26.73 9.31
N LEU A 181 4.12 27.42 10.24
CA LEU A 181 4.89 26.75 11.30
C LEU A 181 4.02 25.81 12.15
N LYS A 182 2.77 26.20 12.45
CA LYS A 182 1.81 25.40 13.21
C LYS A 182 1.53 24.07 12.50
N GLU A 183 1.18 24.11 11.23
CA GLU A 183 0.96 22.90 10.41
C GLU A 183 2.23 22.05 10.36
N ARG A 184 3.41 22.67 10.21
CA ARG A 184 4.67 21.93 10.19
C ARG A 184 4.92 21.15 11.48
N ILE A 185 4.63 21.73 12.64
CA ILE A 185 4.75 21.04 13.94
C ILE A 185 3.74 19.87 14.01
N ILE A 186 2.49 20.11 13.61
CA ILE A 186 1.44 19.09 13.61
C ILE A 186 1.81 17.89 12.74
N PHE A 187 2.25 18.12 11.50
CA PHE A 187 2.64 17.05 10.59
C PHE A 187 3.99 16.42 11.00
N GLY A 188 4.93 17.20 11.54
CA GLY A 188 6.20 16.66 12.04
C GLY A 188 6.00 15.69 13.20
N PHE A 189 5.16 16.04 14.17
CA PHE A 189 4.84 15.15 15.29
C PHE A 189 4.02 13.93 14.84
N GLY A 190 3.07 14.10 13.90
CA GLY A 190 2.37 12.98 13.28
C GLY A 190 3.32 11.98 12.62
N PHE A 191 4.38 12.44 11.95
CA PHE A 191 5.39 11.55 11.36
C PHE A 191 6.18 10.78 12.40
N ILE A 192 6.59 11.42 13.50
CA ILE A 192 7.29 10.76 14.62
C ILE A 192 6.42 9.64 15.21
N LEU A 193 5.12 9.90 15.39
CA LEU A 193 4.17 8.89 15.85
C LEU A 193 4.05 7.72 14.87
N SER A 194 4.00 7.97 13.56
CA SER A 194 4.03 6.89 12.56
C SER A 194 5.31 6.05 12.64
N VAL A 195 6.48 6.68 12.78
CA VAL A 195 7.77 5.98 12.94
C VAL A 195 7.75 5.09 14.19
N LEU A 196 7.26 5.63 15.31
CA LEU A 196 7.10 4.87 16.56
C LEU A 196 6.21 3.65 16.38
N THR A 197 5.04 3.81 15.74
CA THR A 197 4.13 2.69 15.46
C THR A 197 4.80 1.60 14.64
N ILE A 198 5.48 1.96 13.54
CA ILE A 198 6.16 1.00 12.66
C ILE A 198 7.20 0.20 13.45
N ILE A 199 7.95 0.87 14.32
CA ILE A 199 8.96 0.21 15.16
C ILE A 199 8.33 -0.75 16.17
N TYR A 200 7.23 -0.36 16.81
CA TYR A 200 6.51 -1.22 17.76
C TYR A 200 5.87 -2.46 17.11
N THR A 201 5.59 -2.44 15.82
CA THR A 201 5.14 -3.64 15.09
C THR A 201 6.26 -4.67 14.87
N GLU A 202 7.52 -4.23 14.99
CA GLU A 202 8.74 -5.01 14.75
C GLU A 202 8.82 -5.64 13.34
N SER A 203 8.06 -5.10 12.37
CA SER A 203 8.07 -5.60 11.00
C SER A 203 9.27 -5.04 10.22
N ARG A 204 10.37 -5.79 10.20
CA ARG A 204 11.66 -5.40 9.58
C ARG A 204 11.53 -5.04 8.10
N GLY A 205 10.79 -5.83 7.33
CA GLY A 205 10.57 -5.59 5.90
C GLY A 205 9.88 -4.25 5.66
N ILE A 206 8.87 -3.93 6.47
CA ILE A 206 8.10 -2.68 6.38
C ILE A 206 8.96 -1.49 6.85
N MET A 207 9.77 -1.64 7.90
CA MET A 207 10.72 -0.59 8.33
C MET A 207 11.71 -0.21 7.21
N ILE A 208 12.31 -1.22 6.56
CA ILE A 208 13.24 -0.99 5.45
C ILE A 208 12.51 -0.33 4.27
N ALA A 209 11.36 -0.86 3.89
CA ALA A 209 10.56 -0.32 2.80
C ALA A 209 10.12 1.13 3.05
N PHE A 210 9.70 1.45 4.28
CA PHE A 210 9.34 2.80 4.71
C PHE A 210 10.54 3.75 4.66
N PHE A 211 11.71 3.34 5.15
CA PHE A 211 12.92 4.16 5.08
C PHE A 211 13.32 4.46 3.63
N VAL A 212 13.35 3.44 2.76
CA VAL A 212 13.64 3.60 1.33
C VAL A 212 12.61 4.52 0.67
N ALA A 213 11.33 4.40 1.03
CA ALA A 213 10.26 5.27 0.53
C ALA A 213 10.42 6.73 1.01
N CYS A 214 10.81 6.97 2.27
CA CYS A 214 11.11 8.32 2.77
C CYS A 214 12.26 8.99 2.01
N VAL A 215 13.33 8.23 1.73
CA VAL A 215 14.45 8.69 0.90
C VAL A 215 13.99 8.94 -0.54
N GLY A 216 13.18 8.04 -1.11
CA GLY A 216 12.61 8.19 -2.44
C GLY A 216 11.76 9.46 -2.59
N ILE A 217 10.88 9.75 -1.61
CA ILE A 217 10.10 10.99 -1.56
C ILE A 217 11.02 12.21 -1.49
N PHE A 218 12.02 12.18 -0.61
CA PHE A 218 12.95 13.28 -0.42
C PHE A 218 13.71 13.59 -1.71
N CYS A 219 14.30 12.56 -2.35
CA CYS A 219 14.99 12.69 -3.63
C CYS A 219 14.05 13.22 -4.73
N LEU A 220 12.82 12.70 -4.82
CA LEU A 220 11.84 13.15 -5.81
C LEU A 220 11.50 14.64 -5.64
N ILE A 221 11.27 15.10 -4.41
CA ILE A 221 10.98 16.51 -4.12
C ILE A 221 12.17 17.41 -4.50
N LEU A 222 13.40 17.00 -4.17
CA LEU A 222 14.60 17.74 -4.56
C LEU A 222 14.74 17.84 -6.09
N MET A 223 14.54 16.75 -6.82
CA MET A 223 14.60 16.73 -8.28
C MET A 223 13.53 17.61 -8.93
N CYS A 224 12.33 17.69 -8.35
CA CYS A 224 11.26 18.55 -8.84
C CYS A 224 11.59 20.03 -8.67
N GLN A 225 12.25 20.37 -7.56
CA GLN A 225 12.67 21.74 -7.30
C GLN A 225 13.79 22.19 -8.22
N ASP A 226 14.71 21.30 -8.59
CA ASP A 226 15.77 21.61 -9.56
C ASP A 226 15.23 22.01 -10.93
N LYS A 227 14.11 21.42 -11.37
CA LYS A 227 13.48 21.80 -12.63
C LYS A 227 12.82 23.18 -12.56
N ASN A 228 12.13 23.48 -11.46
CA ASN A 228 11.53 24.80 -11.25
C ASN A 228 12.59 25.88 -11.02
N ALA A 229 13.75 25.48 -10.49
CA ALA A 229 14.92 26.31 -10.23
C ALA A 229 15.66 26.80 -11.49
N MET A 230 15.74 25.99 -12.55
CA MET A 230 16.34 26.43 -13.83
C MET A 230 15.63 27.65 -14.43
N VAL A 231 14.39 27.94 -14.01
CA VAL A 231 13.60 29.10 -14.41
C VAL A 231 13.88 30.34 -13.53
N CYS A 232 14.48 30.19 -12.34
CA CYS A 232 14.71 31.28 -11.37
C CYS A 232 16.14 31.23 -10.79
N LYS A 233 17.11 31.84 -11.48
CA LYS A 233 18.56 31.74 -11.20
C LYS A 233 19.03 32.12 -9.78
N ASN A 234 18.34 32.98 -9.03
CA ASN A 234 18.87 33.53 -7.76
C ASN A 234 18.24 32.99 -6.44
N SER A 235 17.17 32.17 -6.45
CA SER A 235 16.49 31.73 -5.19
C SER A 235 16.74 30.28 -4.77
N VAL A 236 17.50 29.53 -5.56
CA VAL A 236 17.48 28.04 -5.54
C VAL A 236 18.36 27.46 -4.45
N VAL A 237 19.56 28.01 -4.29
CA VAL A 237 20.54 27.55 -3.29
C VAL A 237 19.96 27.66 -1.88
N CYS A 238 19.21 28.74 -1.62
CA CYS A 238 18.54 28.97 -0.35
C CYS A 238 17.40 27.95 -0.10
N LYS A 239 16.62 27.61 -1.14
CA LYS A 239 15.50 26.65 -1.03
C LYS A 239 15.97 25.21 -0.76
N LYS A 240 17.03 24.74 -1.42
CA LYS A 240 17.62 23.42 -1.15
C LYS A 240 18.14 23.30 0.29
N SER A 241 18.87 24.33 0.76
CA SER A 241 19.42 24.37 2.12
C SER A 241 18.32 24.23 3.19
N VAL A 242 17.16 24.83 2.97
CA VAL A 242 16.03 24.78 3.91
C VAL A 242 15.44 23.37 4.04
N ILE A 243 15.30 22.62 2.94
CA ILE A 243 14.70 21.27 2.99
C ILE A 243 15.63 20.25 3.62
N TRP A 244 16.93 20.32 3.32
CA TRP A 244 17.94 19.50 3.99
C TRP A 244 17.95 19.74 5.50
N LYS A 245 17.91 21.01 5.93
CA LYS A 245 17.79 21.35 7.36
C LYS A 245 16.52 20.77 7.99
N ARG A 246 15.37 20.88 7.32
CA ARG A 246 14.09 20.31 7.81
C ARG A 246 14.17 18.79 7.95
N ALA A 247 14.66 18.10 6.93
CA ALA A 247 14.80 16.65 6.97
C ALA A 247 15.78 16.21 8.06
N ALA A 248 16.91 16.89 8.19
CA ALA A 248 17.89 16.61 9.24
C ALA A 248 17.30 16.82 10.64
N VAL A 249 16.56 17.90 10.88
CA VAL A 249 15.91 18.16 12.17
C VAL A 249 14.92 17.05 12.52
N LEU A 250 14.08 16.62 11.57
CA LEU A 250 13.10 15.56 11.85
C LEU A 250 13.77 14.19 12.05
N LEU A 251 14.81 13.88 11.28
CA LEU A 251 15.61 12.68 11.47
C LEU A 251 16.30 12.66 12.84
N LEU A 252 16.89 13.78 13.26
CA LEU A 252 17.49 13.91 14.59
C LEU A 252 16.43 13.78 15.70
N ALA A 253 15.24 14.35 15.52
CA ALA A 253 14.14 14.21 16.46
C ALA A 253 13.67 12.75 16.58
N CYS A 254 13.53 12.05 15.45
CA CYS A 254 13.25 10.61 15.45
C CYS A 254 14.35 9.84 16.19
N LEU A 255 15.63 10.06 15.84
CA LEU A 255 16.76 9.39 16.49
C LEU A 255 16.81 9.65 18.00
N ALA A 256 16.50 10.86 18.44
CA ALA A 256 16.42 11.20 19.86
C ALA A 256 15.31 10.40 20.56
N VAL A 257 14.13 10.30 19.95
CA VAL A 257 13.02 9.47 20.47
C VAL A 257 13.43 8.00 20.54
N LEU A 258 14.17 7.49 19.54
CA LEU A 258 14.68 6.11 19.55
C LEU A 258 15.71 5.87 20.66
N ALA A 259 16.59 6.84 20.91
CA ALA A 259 17.63 6.75 21.92
C ALA A 259 17.06 6.78 23.35
N LEU A 260 15.96 7.51 23.57
CA LEU A 260 15.35 7.70 24.87
C LEU A 260 14.36 6.60 25.27
N ALA A 261 13.90 5.75 24.34
CA ALA A 261 12.92 4.71 24.60
C ALA A 261 13.58 3.32 24.75
N PRO A 262 13.77 2.79 25.98
CA PRO A 262 14.49 1.53 26.20
C PRO A 262 13.80 0.32 25.54
N LYS A 263 12.46 0.28 25.50
CA LYS A 263 11.70 -0.76 24.78
C LYS A 263 11.88 -0.69 23.26
N VAL A 264 12.16 0.50 22.70
CA VAL A 264 12.48 0.67 21.27
C VAL A 264 13.87 0.11 20.96
N LYS A 265 14.85 0.34 21.84
CA LYS A 265 16.19 -0.24 21.70
C LYS A 265 16.14 -1.77 21.71
N ALA A 266 15.31 -2.36 22.58
CA ALA A 266 15.08 -3.82 22.61
C ALA A 266 14.48 -4.34 21.30
N SER A 267 13.49 -3.65 20.72
CA SER A 267 12.92 -4.01 19.40
C SER A 267 13.95 -3.90 18.25
N LEU A 268 14.94 -3.01 18.35
CA LEU A 268 16.03 -2.88 17.37
C LEU A 268 17.12 -3.97 17.52
N LEU A 269 17.29 -4.57 18.70
CA LEU A 269 18.30 -5.61 18.96
C LEU A 269 18.06 -6.92 18.18
N ARG A 270 16.84 -7.13 17.66
CA ARG A 270 16.50 -8.29 16.82
C ARG A 270 17.24 -8.34 15.46
N PHE A 271 17.97 -7.30 15.07
CA PHE A 271 18.87 -7.36 13.92
C PHE A 271 20.00 -8.38 14.10
N HIS A 272 20.46 -8.61 15.34
CA HIS A 272 21.47 -9.65 15.63
C HIS A 272 20.89 -11.06 15.49
N GLU A 273 19.60 -11.26 15.81
CA GLU A 273 18.88 -12.52 15.61
C GLU A 273 18.83 -12.89 14.12
N ALA A 274 18.63 -11.92 13.22
CA ALA A 274 18.56 -12.17 11.78
C ALA A 274 19.82 -12.83 11.21
N LYS A 275 21.00 -12.40 11.68
CA LYS A 275 22.29 -12.99 11.26
C LYS A 275 22.41 -14.44 11.74
N THR A 276 21.84 -14.74 12.90
CA THR A 276 21.83 -16.08 13.48
C THR A 276 20.88 -16.99 12.71
N ASP A 277 19.69 -16.49 12.34
CA ASP A 277 18.70 -17.21 11.53
C ASP A 277 19.26 -17.60 10.15
N ILE A 278 19.96 -16.67 9.48
CA ILE A 278 20.57 -16.93 8.15
C ILE A 278 21.62 -18.03 8.25
N LYS A 279 22.53 -17.94 9.24
CA LYS A 279 23.57 -18.97 9.43
C LYS A 279 22.99 -20.35 9.72
N LYS A 280 21.92 -20.44 10.52
CA LYS A 280 21.21 -21.70 10.77
C LYS A 280 20.61 -22.28 9.49
N TYR A 281 20.05 -21.43 8.62
CA TYR A 281 19.52 -21.86 7.33
C TYR A 281 20.62 -22.30 6.35
N GLU A 282 21.75 -21.60 6.30
CA GLU A 282 22.93 -22.01 5.51
C GLU A 282 23.43 -23.39 5.96
N GLN A 283 23.60 -23.59 7.26
CA GLN A 283 23.97 -24.89 7.84
C GLN A 283 22.98 -25.99 7.48
N TYR A 284 21.68 -25.69 7.39
CA TYR A 284 20.66 -26.64 6.94
C TYR A 284 20.81 -27.01 5.45
N LEU A 285 21.22 -26.09 4.58
CA LEU A 285 21.46 -26.37 3.17
C LEU A 285 22.68 -27.28 2.94
N ASP A 286 23.65 -27.26 3.85
CA ASP A 286 24.88 -28.07 3.76
C ASP A 286 24.67 -29.54 4.19
N VAL A 287 23.58 -29.86 4.89
CA VAL A 287 23.23 -31.24 5.28
C VAL A 287 22.51 -31.96 4.13
N ALA A 288 23.29 -32.60 3.26
CA ALA A 288 22.94 -33.61 2.25
C ALA A 288 21.57 -33.49 1.51
N PRO A 289 21.55 -33.13 0.21
CA PRO A 289 20.33 -32.89 -0.58
C PRO A 289 19.37 -34.09 -0.73
N GLU A 290 19.83 -35.33 -0.57
CA GLU A 290 18.99 -36.53 -0.65
C GLU A 290 18.04 -36.71 0.56
N SER A 291 18.42 -36.17 1.73
CA SER A 291 17.56 -36.19 2.92
C SER A 291 16.49 -35.07 2.92
N ILE A 292 16.78 -33.97 2.23
CA ILE A 292 15.90 -32.79 2.11
C ILE A 292 14.73 -33.05 1.15
N ALA A 293 14.94 -33.87 0.12
CA ALA A 293 13.89 -34.28 -0.82
C ALA A 293 12.96 -35.37 -0.25
N ALA A 294 13.43 -36.13 0.75
CA ALA A 294 12.70 -37.23 1.38
C ALA A 294 11.97 -36.84 2.67
N MET A 295 12.22 -35.64 3.22
CA MET A 295 11.53 -35.17 4.43
C MET A 295 10.12 -34.64 4.12
N PRO A 296 9.10 -35.04 4.91
CA PRO A 296 7.76 -34.54 4.72
C PRO A 296 7.74 -33.02 4.87
N MET A 297 7.05 -32.40 3.91
CA MET A 297 6.65 -31.01 3.87
C MET A 297 6.38 -30.44 5.26
N ALA A 298 7.34 -29.65 5.76
CA ALA A 298 7.28 -28.88 6.99
C ALA A 298 6.27 -29.44 8.03
N SER A 299 6.64 -30.54 8.71
CA SER A 299 5.93 -30.89 9.94
C SER A 299 6.07 -29.71 10.93
N PRO A 300 4.97 -29.25 11.56
CA PRO A 300 5.01 -28.26 12.65
C PRO A 300 5.96 -28.64 13.78
N ASP A 301 6.34 -29.91 13.87
CA ASP A 301 7.13 -30.48 14.96
C ASP A 301 8.64 -30.41 14.72
N ASN A 302 9.14 -29.80 13.63
CA ASN A 302 10.58 -29.62 13.44
C ASN A 302 11.11 -28.42 14.26
N PRO A 303 11.81 -28.65 15.39
CA PRO A 303 12.21 -27.58 16.31
C PRO A 303 13.28 -26.65 15.72
N LEU A 304 13.91 -27.05 14.60
CA LEU A 304 14.89 -26.24 13.87
C LEU A 304 14.23 -25.14 13.01
N LEU A 305 12.92 -25.22 12.77
CA LEU A 305 12.13 -24.28 11.98
C LEU A 305 11.06 -23.53 12.80
N ALA A 306 10.96 -23.83 14.09
CA ALA A 306 9.98 -23.23 14.99
C ALA A 306 10.33 -21.76 15.31
N ASP A 307 9.44 -20.86 14.84
CA ASP A 307 9.16 -19.52 15.35
C ASP A 307 10.21 -18.39 15.18
N ASN A 308 10.47 -17.99 13.91
CA ASN A 308 10.94 -16.67 13.38
C ASN A 308 12.23 -16.80 12.51
N SER A 309 12.52 -16.06 11.43
CA SER A 309 11.78 -15.08 10.62
C SER A 309 12.25 -14.98 9.14
N ILE A 310 13.23 -15.79 8.68
CA ILE A 310 13.84 -15.66 7.33
C ILE A 310 13.98 -17.02 6.61
N GLY A 311 14.52 -18.05 7.25
CA GLY A 311 14.70 -19.37 6.62
C GLY A 311 13.39 -19.99 6.12
N LEU A 312 12.32 -19.90 6.91
CA LEU A 312 10.97 -20.33 6.50
C LEU A 312 10.46 -19.57 5.26
N ARG A 313 10.79 -18.28 5.12
CA ARG A 313 10.42 -17.50 3.93
C ARG A 313 11.18 -17.99 2.69
N PHE A 314 12.47 -18.26 2.81
CA PHE A 314 13.24 -18.82 1.69
C PHE A 314 12.73 -20.20 1.27
N GLN A 315 12.32 -21.04 2.22
CA GLN A 315 11.63 -22.28 1.91
C GLN A 315 10.31 -22.04 1.15
N MET A 316 9.45 -21.14 1.65
CA MET A 316 8.20 -20.77 0.96
C MET A 316 8.45 -20.21 -0.44
N TRP A 317 9.52 -19.44 -0.66
CA TRP A 317 9.88 -18.92 -1.98
C TRP A 317 10.34 -20.02 -2.93
N ARG A 318 11.12 -20.99 -2.41
CA ARG A 318 11.51 -22.19 -3.17
C ARG A 318 10.28 -23.02 -3.57
N GLU A 319 9.34 -23.23 -2.64
CA GLU A 319 8.07 -23.91 -2.90
C GLU A 319 7.25 -23.17 -3.97
N SER A 320 7.17 -21.85 -3.86
CA SER A 320 6.49 -20.99 -4.84
C SER A 320 7.11 -21.11 -6.24
N TRP A 321 8.43 -21.18 -6.31
CA TRP A 321 9.15 -21.35 -7.57
C TRP A 321 8.90 -22.72 -8.19
N ASN A 322 8.85 -23.78 -7.38
CA ASN A 322 8.50 -25.12 -7.87
C ASN A 322 7.05 -25.17 -8.38
N ALA A 323 6.11 -24.55 -7.66
CA ALA A 323 4.72 -24.40 -8.11
C ALA A 323 4.62 -23.65 -9.45
N PHE A 324 5.40 -22.57 -9.62
CA PHE A 324 5.47 -21.83 -10.87
C PHE A 324 5.98 -22.69 -12.04
N LYS A 325 6.99 -23.54 -11.83
CA LYS A 325 7.49 -24.44 -12.89
C LYS A 325 6.43 -25.42 -13.40
N ILE A 326 5.50 -25.83 -12.54
CA ILE A 326 4.41 -26.75 -12.92
C ILE A 326 3.37 -26.03 -13.79
N SER A 327 2.99 -24.80 -13.44
CA SER A 327 2.01 -24.01 -14.19
C SER A 327 2.52 -22.58 -14.42
N PRO A 328 3.41 -22.36 -15.40
CA PRO A 328 4.09 -21.08 -15.56
C PRO A 328 3.18 -19.97 -16.11
N ILE A 329 2.16 -20.31 -16.89
CA ILE A 329 1.32 -19.31 -17.56
C ILE A 329 0.26 -18.77 -16.61
N ILE A 330 -0.54 -19.67 -16.04
CA ILE A 330 -1.73 -19.33 -15.24
C ILE A 330 -1.51 -19.52 -13.74
N GLY A 331 -0.49 -20.26 -13.29
CA GLY A 331 -0.29 -20.59 -11.88
C GLY A 331 -1.14 -21.78 -11.42
N LEU A 332 -1.07 -22.07 -10.12
CA LEU A 332 -1.80 -23.16 -9.47
C LEU A 332 -2.90 -22.61 -8.58
N ASN A 333 -4.06 -23.28 -8.60
CA ASN A 333 -5.15 -22.97 -7.68
C ASN A 333 -4.82 -23.48 -6.25
N PRO A 334 -5.56 -23.01 -5.21
CA PRO A 334 -5.29 -23.41 -3.83
C PRO A 334 -5.34 -24.92 -3.58
N LYS A 335 -6.15 -25.67 -4.35
CA LYS A 335 -6.24 -27.13 -4.23
C LYS A 335 -4.97 -27.80 -4.75
N SER A 336 -4.56 -27.48 -5.97
CA SER A 336 -3.32 -27.99 -6.58
C SER A 336 -2.07 -27.62 -5.78
N LEU A 337 -2.02 -26.40 -5.22
CA LEU A 337 -0.94 -26.02 -4.30
C LEU A 337 -0.91 -26.90 -3.05
N CYS A 338 -2.08 -27.33 -2.56
CA CYS A 338 -2.18 -28.18 -1.40
C CYS A 338 -1.91 -29.66 -1.69
N GLU A 339 -2.26 -30.15 -2.86
CA GLU A 339 -1.91 -31.50 -3.31
C GLU A 339 -0.40 -31.63 -3.53
N LEU A 340 0.24 -30.57 -4.04
CA LEU A 340 1.70 -30.46 -4.06
C LEU A 340 2.25 -30.45 -2.62
N LYS A 341 1.61 -29.62 -1.78
CA LYS A 341 1.63 -29.50 -0.30
C LYS A 341 1.81 -30.81 0.49
N TYR A 342 0.82 -31.67 0.30
CA TYR A 342 0.51 -32.78 1.17
C TYR A 342 0.05 -33.95 0.29
N PRO A 343 0.99 -34.65 -0.35
CA PRO A 343 0.66 -35.71 -1.30
C PRO A 343 -0.05 -36.91 -0.65
N SER A 344 0.07 -37.07 0.67
CA SER A 344 -0.65 -38.09 1.46
C SER A 344 -2.16 -37.84 1.58
N GLY A 345 -2.65 -36.66 1.18
CA GLY A 345 -4.08 -36.33 1.22
C GLY A 345 -4.64 -35.92 2.59
N GLU A 346 -3.82 -35.97 3.65
CA GLU A 346 -4.21 -35.50 4.98
C GLU A 346 -3.87 -34.01 5.14
N TYR A 347 -4.82 -33.14 4.81
CA TYR A 347 -4.67 -31.70 5.03
C TYR A 347 -5.98 -31.02 5.38
N GLN A 348 -5.93 -30.03 6.29
CA GLN A 348 -7.07 -29.15 6.49
C GLN A 348 -7.07 -28.08 5.39
N ARG A 349 -8.27 -27.73 4.90
CA ARG A 349 -8.42 -26.67 3.90
C ARG A 349 -7.78 -25.34 4.32
N ARG A 350 -7.68 -25.05 5.63
CA ARG A 350 -7.03 -23.83 6.16
C ARG A 350 -5.53 -23.76 5.85
N ASP A 351 -4.85 -24.90 5.82
CA ASP A 351 -3.39 -24.96 5.62
C ASP A 351 -3.00 -24.65 4.16
N CYS A 352 -3.95 -24.78 3.24
CA CYS A 352 -3.79 -24.52 1.80
C CYS A 352 -3.82 -23.03 1.41
N TYR A 353 -4.32 -22.17 2.31
CA TYR A 353 -4.41 -20.72 2.08
C TYR A 353 -3.27 -19.95 2.75
N GLN A 354 -2.17 -20.64 3.11
CA GLN A 354 -1.00 -19.98 3.68
C GLN A 354 -0.41 -18.94 2.71
N ARG A 355 -0.01 -17.81 3.29
CA ARG A 355 0.68 -16.72 2.61
C ARG A 355 2.11 -17.17 2.29
N LEU A 356 2.61 -16.86 1.10
CA LEU A 356 3.98 -17.23 0.69
C LEU A 356 5.00 -16.14 1.04
N HIS A 357 4.54 -15.06 1.68
CA HIS A 357 5.36 -13.99 2.25
C HIS A 357 6.34 -13.36 1.24
N SER A 358 5.90 -13.29 -0.01
CA SER A 358 6.50 -12.48 -1.08
C SER A 358 5.46 -12.28 -2.16
N GLU A 359 5.16 -11.03 -2.48
CA GLU A 359 4.16 -10.66 -3.49
C GLU A 359 4.49 -11.28 -4.85
N VAL A 360 5.77 -11.26 -5.25
CA VAL A 360 6.21 -11.77 -6.55
C VAL A 360 6.11 -13.29 -6.61
N PHE A 361 6.66 -14.00 -5.63
CA PHE A 361 6.62 -15.46 -5.60
C PHE A 361 5.20 -15.99 -5.41
N ASN A 362 4.40 -15.35 -4.55
CA ASN A 362 3.00 -15.69 -4.36
C ASN A 362 2.20 -15.50 -5.66
N THR A 363 2.44 -14.39 -6.38
CA THR A 363 1.78 -14.12 -7.67
C THR A 363 2.20 -15.14 -8.73
N LEU A 364 3.49 -15.46 -8.86
CA LEU A 364 3.96 -16.47 -9.81
C LEU A 364 3.37 -17.84 -9.52
N ALA A 365 3.37 -18.27 -8.26
CA ALA A 365 2.82 -19.56 -7.86
C ALA A 365 1.30 -19.66 -8.10
N ARG A 366 0.55 -18.61 -7.76
CA ARG A 366 -0.93 -18.63 -7.79
C ARG A 366 -1.57 -18.11 -9.07
N LYS A 367 -0.84 -17.35 -9.89
CA LYS A 367 -1.38 -16.64 -11.07
C LYS A 367 -0.43 -16.67 -12.28
N GLY A 368 0.73 -17.31 -12.17
CA GLY A 368 1.71 -17.45 -13.24
C GLY A 368 2.26 -16.12 -13.73
N ILE A 369 2.84 -16.13 -14.93
CA ILE A 369 3.39 -14.94 -15.58
C ILE A 369 2.30 -13.91 -15.92
N LEU A 370 1.07 -14.36 -16.20
CA LEU A 370 -0.05 -13.46 -16.48
C LEU A 370 -0.40 -12.61 -15.26
N GLY A 371 -0.43 -13.22 -14.07
CA GLY A 371 -0.61 -12.51 -12.82
C GLY A 371 0.48 -11.49 -12.55
N LEU A 372 1.75 -11.87 -12.80
CA LEU A 372 2.88 -10.98 -12.58
C LEU A 372 2.84 -9.78 -13.53
N ILE A 373 2.52 -9.99 -14.82
CA ILE A 373 2.33 -8.91 -15.79
C ILE A 373 1.22 -7.96 -15.35
N ALA A 374 0.09 -8.49 -14.88
CA ALA A 374 -1.02 -7.67 -14.40
C ALA A 374 -0.61 -6.82 -13.18
N LEU A 375 0.07 -7.42 -12.21
CA LEU A 375 0.56 -6.74 -11.01
C LEU A 375 1.58 -5.64 -11.34
N VAL A 376 2.59 -5.96 -12.15
CA VAL A 376 3.59 -4.97 -12.60
C VAL A 376 2.92 -3.86 -13.42
N GLY A 377 1.93 -4.21 -14.24
CA GLY A 377 1.11 -3.24 -14.97
C GLY A 377 0.37 -2.27 -14.06
N VAL A 378 -0.14 -2.72 -12.91
CA VAL A 378 -0.71 -1.83 -11.88
C VAL A 378 0.35 -0.85 -11.37
N TRP A 379 1.50 -1.33 -10.92
CA TRP A 379 2.57 -0.48 -10.39
C TRP A 379 3.06 0.54 -11.42
N LEU A 380 3.32 0.09 -12.66
CA LEU A 380 3.80 0.95 -13.74
C LEU A 380 2.75 1.96 -14.18
N SER A 381 1.48 1.57 -14.35
CA SER A 381 0.43 2.49 -14.79
C SER A 381 0.18 3.60 -13.77
N VAL A 382 0.13 3.27 -12.48
CA VAL A 382 0.00 4.26 -11.39
C VAL A 382 1.24 5.15 -11.33
N GLY A 383 2.44 4.56 -11.34
CA GLY A 383 3.71 5.30 -11.29
C GLY A 383 3.85 6.26 -12.48
N ILE A 384 3.61 5.80 -13.70
CA ILE A 384 3.68 6.63 -14.92
C ILE A 384 2.65 7.76 -14.87
N PHE A 385 1.43 7.51 -14.39
CA PHE A 385 0.38 8.53 -14.30
C PHE A 385 0.84 9.71 -13.42
N PHE A 386 1.36 9.43 -12.22
CA PHE A 386 1.82 10.46 -11.30
C PHE A 386 3.16 11.07 -11.70
N LEU A 387 4.11 10.31 -12.21
CA LEU A 387 5.39 10.87 -12.70
C LEU A 387 5.19 11.84 -13.86
N LYS A 388 4.27 11.54 -14.79
CA LYS A 388 3.87 12.50 -15.85
C LYS A 388 3.16 13.73 -15.28
N GLY A 389 2.44 13.58 -14.18
CA GLY A 389 1.80 14.67 -13.46
C GLY A 389 2.81 15.59 -12.77
N ILE A 390 3.74 15.01 -12.01
CA ILE A 390 4.80 15.71 -11.27
C ILE A 390 5.68 16.57 -12.18
N LYS A 391 5.92 16.13 -13.43
CA LYS A 391 6.65 16.92 -14.44
C LYS A 391 5.96 18.24 -14.81
N LYS A 392 4.71 18.47 -14.40
CA LYS A 392 3.97 19.72 -14.60
C LYS A 392 4.04 20.56 -13.32
N ALA A 393 4.16 21.87 -13.45
CA ALA A 393 4.55 22.82 -12.39
C ALA A 393 3.54 23.05 -11.23
N SER A 394 2.54 22.19 -11.01
CA SER A 394 1.61 22.34 -9.87
C SER A 394 2.20 21.72 -8.60
N GLU A 395 2.36 22.53 -7.54
CA GLU A 395 2.83 22.08 -6.23
C GLU A 395 1.91 20.99 -5.64
N ARG A 396 0.59 21.11 -5.84
CA ARG A 396 -0.39 20.11 -5.41
C ARG A 396 -0.15 18.76 -6.08
N LEU A 397 0.12 18.77 -7.40
CA LEU A 397 0.36 17.55 -8.16
C LEU A 397 1.72 16.90 -7.81
N GLN A 398 2.72 17.72 -7.47
CA GLN A 398 3.99 17.24 -6.93
C GLN A 398 3.80 16.54 -5.58
N LEU A 399 3.02 17.14 -4.66
CA LEU A 399 2.69 16.55 -3.36
C LEU A 399 1.93 15.21 -3.52
N LEU A 400 0.86 15.19 -4.31
CA LEU A 400 0.08 13.97 -4.56
C LEU A 400 0.95 12.88 -5.18
N GLY A 401 1.78 13.26 -6.16
CA GLY A 401 2.69 12.33 -6.80
C GLY A 401 3.78 11.79 -5.86
N ALA A 402 4.31 12.63 -4.96
CA ALA A 402 5.27 12.19 -3.95
C ALA A 402 4.65 11.18 -2.98
N CYS A 403 3.41 11.42 -2.52
CA CYS A 403 2.69 10.48 -1.65
C CYS A 403 2.52 9.12 -2.35
N VAL A 404 1.99 9.10 -3.58
CA VAL A 404 1.75 7.86 -4.32
C VAL A 404 3.05 7.14 -4.66
N PHE A 405 4.10 7.88 -5.03
CA PHE A 405 5.41 7.30 -5.30
C PHE A 405 6.02 6.64 -4.06
N GLY A 406 5.92 7.28 -2.89
CA GLY A 406 6.34 6.69 -1.63
C GLY A 406 5.59 5.41 -1.29
N VAL A 407 4.25 5.42 -1.40
CA VAL A 407 3.41 4.24 -1.15
C VAL A 407 3.72 3.12 -2.15
N LEU A 408 4.00 3.43 -3.42
CA LEU A 408 4.43 2.43 -4.41
C LEU A 408 5.77 1.80 -4.01
N ILE A 409 6.76 2.59 -3.59
CA ILE A 409 8.05 2.06 -3.11
C ILE A 409 7.82 1.16 -1.88
N LEU A 410 7.00 1.60 -0.93
CA LEU A 410 6.64 0.83 0.25
C LEU A 410 6.07 -0.54 -0.14
N TYR A 411 5.10 -0.59 -1.05
CA TYR A 411 4.44 -1.82 -1.45
C TYR A 411 5.35 -2.74 -2.29
N ILE A 412 6.22 -2.18 -3.14
CA ILE A 412 7.16 -2.96 -3.96
C ILE A 412 8.27 -3.57 -3.09
N ILE A 413 8.92 -2.76 -2.25
CA ILE A 413 10.01 -3.21 -1.39
C ILE A 413 9.47 -4.08 -0.25
N GLY A 414 8.36 -3.68 0.37
CA GLY A 414 7.66 -4.49 1.37
C GLY A 414 7.15 -5.81 0.79
N GLY A 415 6.74 -5.81 -0.48
CA GLY A 415 6.33 -6.98 -1.25
C GLY A 415 7.42 -8.03 -1.47
N ILE A 416 8.69 -7.73 -1.16
CA ILE A 416 9.75 -8.76 -1.18
C ILE A 416 9.53 -9.76 -0.05
N GLY A 417 9.21 -9.29 1.17
CA GLY A 417 9.06 -10.13 2.37
C GLY A 417 7.64 -10.25 2.91
N ASN A 418 6.67 -9.63 2.23
CA ASN A 418 5.24 -9.69 2.51
C ASN A 418 4.46 -9.68 1.18
N GLU A 419 3.13 -9.68 1.25
CA GLU A 419 2.25 -9.68 0.08
C GLU A 419 1.15 -8.60 0.19
N PRO A 420 1.50 -7.31 0.27
CA PRO A 420 0.55 -6.23 0.56
C PRO A 420 -0.48 -6.00 -0.56
N MET A 421 -0.20 -6.39 -1.81
CA MET A 421 -1.18 -6.28 -2.91
C MET A 421 -2.11 -7.50 -2.97
N SER A 422 -1.66 -8.65 -2.47
CA SER A 422 -2.43 -9.89 -2.34
C SER A 422 -3.08 -10.08 -0.97
N ALA A 423 -2.77 -9.22 0.01
CA ALA A 423 -3.40 -9.19 1.31
C ALA A 423 -4.69 -8.35 1.28
N PHE A 424 -5.72 -8.82 1.99
CA PHE A 424 -7.07 -8.29 1.82
C PHE A 424 -7.23 -6.87 2.36
N VAL A 425 -6.60 -6.48 3.47
CA VAL A 425 -6.76 -5.12 4.03
C VAL A 425 -5.94 -4.11 3.23
N GLU A 426 -4.68 -4.43 2.99
CA GLU A 426 -3.64 -3.58 2.42
C GLU A 426 -3.90 -3.34 0.93
N GLY A 427 -4.34 -4.38 0.20
CA GLY A 427 -4.75 -4.29 -1.19
C GLY A 427 -5.98 -3.38 -1.35
N ASN A 428 -7.03 -3.58 -0.54
CA ASN A 428 -8.21 -2.71 -0.57
C ASN A 428 -7.87 -1.25 -0.25
N PHE A 429 -6.99 -1.02 0.73
CA PHE A 429 -6.53 0.33 1.06
C PHE A 429 -5.80 0.97 -0.13
N PHE A 430 -4.88 0.24 -0.77
CA PHE A 430 -4.15 0.72 -1.94
C PHE A 430 -5.09 1.12 -3.09
N LEU A 431 -6.12 0.32 -3.37
CA LEU A 431 -7.11 0.60 -4.42
C LEU A 431 -7.87 1.90 -4.16
N LEU A 432 -8.38 2.09 -2.93
CA LEU A 432 -9.05 3.34 -2.54
C LEU A 432 -8.09 4.52 -2.58
N PHE A 433 -6.87 4.35 -2.05
CA PHE A 433 -5.84 5.36 -2.03
C PHE A 433 -5.50 5.86 -3.45
N VAL A 434 -5.28 4.95 -4.40
CA VAL A 434 -5.05 5.30 -5.81
C VAL A 434 -6.27 6.01 -6.41
N GLY A 435 -7.49 5.50 -6.18
CA GLY A 435 -8.73 6.14 -6.66
C GLY A 435 -8.87 7.59 -6.20
N ILE A 436 -8.67 7.82 -4.91
CA ILE A 436 -8.73 9.15 -4.26
C ILE A 436 -7.66 10.08 -4.83
N PHE A 437 -6.41 9.65 -4.88
CA PHE A 437 -5.30 10.51 -5.31
C PHE A 437 -5.36 10.80 -6.81
N VAL A 438 -5.83 9.86 -7.64
CA VAL A 438 -6.04 10.10 -9.07
C VAL A 438 -7.18 11.09 -9.27
N SER A 439 -8.28 10.97 -8.52
CA SER A 439 -9.40 11.92 -8.56
C SER A 439 -8.93 13.34 -8.22
N LEU A 440 -8.19 13.51 -7.12
CA LEU A 440 -7.58 14.80 -6.73
C LEU A 440 -6.64 15.35 -7.82
N ALA A 441 -5.82 14.50 -8.44
CA ALA A 441 -4.89 14.92 -9.48
C ALA A 441 -5.59 15.35 -10.79
N ILE A 442 -6.72 14.74 -11.13
CA ILE A 442 -7.53 15.13 -12.28
C ILE A 442 -8.28 16.44 -12.00
N GLU A 443 -8.81 16.61 -10.79
CA GLU A 443 -9.47 17.86 -10.36
C GLU A 443 -8.51 19.07 -10.48
N ASP A 444 -7.27 18.93 -9.99
CA ASP A 444 -6.25 19.98 -10.11
C ASP A 444 -5.95 20.34 -11.57
N LYS A 445 -5.83 19.34 -12.45
CA LYS A 445 -5.62 19.56 -13.89
C LYS A 445 -6.79 20.31 -14.53
N ARG A 446 -8.04 19.97 -14.16
CA ARG A 446 -9.24 20.64 -14.69
C ARG A 446 -9.34 22.09 -14.23
N HIS A 447 -9.03 22.36 -12.97
CA HIS A 447 -9.02 23.72 -12.43
C HIS A 447 -7.98 24.60 -13.15
N ASN A 448 -6.77 24.08 -13.37
CA ASN A 448 -5.70 24.80 -14.05
C ASN A 448 -5.97 25.04 -15.55
N GLN A 449 -6.66 24.12 -16.23
CA GLN A 449 -7.07 24.31 -17.64
C GLN A 449 -8.27 25.26 -17.80
N GLY A 450 -9.22 25.23 -16.87
CA GLY A 450 -10.37 26.15 -16.86
C GLY A 450 -9.93 27.61 -16.67
N GLY A 451 -8.90 27.87 -15.86
CA GLY A 451 -8.34 29.21 -15.67
C GLY A 451 -7.61 29.78 -16.89
N GLN A 452 -7.06 28.95 -17.78
CA GLN A 452 -6.44 29.41 -19.03
C GLN A 452 -7.47 29.82 -20.10
N LYS A 453 -8.65 29.19 -20.13
CA LYS A 453 -9.73 29.54 -21.07
C LYS A 453 -10.45 30.85 -20.76
N PHE A 454 -10.30 31.40 -19.56
CA PHE A 454 -10.86 32.72 -19.16
C PHE A 454 -9.85 33.86 -19.26
N ARG A 455 -8.60 33.58 -19.65
CA ARG A 455 -7.52 34.56 -19.82
C ARG A 455 -7.03 34.71 -21.26
N ALA A 456 -7.67 34.00 -22.19
CA ALA A 456 -7.55 34.21 -23.63
C ALA A 456 -8.91 34.68 -24.13
#